data_AF-A0A7X2XWN0-F1
#
_entry.id   AF-A0A7X2XWN0-F1
#
_cell.length_a   1.000
_cell.length_b   1.000
_cell.length_c   1.000
_cell.angle_alpha   90.00
_cell.angle_beta   90.00
_cell.angle_gamma   90.00
#
_symmetry.space_group_name_H-M   'P 1'
#
loop_
_entity.id
_entity.type
_entity.pdbx_description
1 polymer ?
#
loop_
_entity_poly.entity_id
_entity_poly.type
_entity_poly.pdbx_seq_one_letter_code
_entity_poly.pdbx_strand_id
1 'polypeptide(L)' 'MKGLIYSIIVAVPVIIIGSTIYLTRSWSPVSVGTIVTWFIAWVVSMALVTILYVKLMPRNQSSDDSENEATQNKEDGKRE' A
#
# COMPACT_ATOMS: atom_id res chain seq x y z
N MET A 1 -2.21 10.74 10.49
CA MET A 1 -3.05 10.09 9.45
C MET A 1 -2.58 8.70 9.00
N LYS A 2 -1.62 8.06 9.67
CA LYS A 2 -1.12 6.72 9.28
C LYS A 2 -2.18 5.60 9.49
N GLY A 3 -2.98 5.67 10.56
CA GLY A 3 -4.01 4.68 10.87
C GLY A 3 -5.18 4.57 9.87
N LEU A 4 -5.56 5.68 9.23
CA LEU A 4 -6.59 5.66 8.18
C LEU A 4 -6.12 4.92 6.93
N ILE A 5 -4.84 5.08 6.57
CA ILE A 5 -4.24 4.34 5.46
C ILE A 5 -4.26 2.84 5.76
N TYR A 6 -3.82 2.42 6.95
CA TYR A 6 -3.91 1.02 7.41
C TYR A 6 -5.34 0.45 7.36
N SER A 7 -6.34 1.26 7.71
CA SER A 7 -7.74 0.84 7.64
C SER A 7 -8.21 0.61 6.20
N ILE A 8 -7.76 1.45 5.26
CA ILE A 8 -8.06 1.28 3.82
C ILE A 8 -7.36 0.03 3.26
N ILE A 9 -6.14 -0.29 3.72
CA ILE A 9 -5.42 -1.52 3.31
C ILE A 9 -6.25 -2.77 3.61
N VAL A 10 -6.97 -2.78 4.73
CA VAL A 10 -7.79 -3.93 5.13
C VAL A 10 -9.17 -3.87 4.51
N ALA A 11 -9.77 -2.67 4.42
CA ALA A 11 -11.11 -2.50 3.87
C ALA A 11 -11.20 -2.89 2.39
N VAL A 12 -10.21 -2.52 1.58
CA VAL A 12 -10.20 -2.81 0.14
C VAL A 12 -10.25 -4.31 -0.19
N PRO A 13 -9.35 -5.17 0.33
CA PRO A 13 -9.41 -6.61 0.08
C PRO A 13 -10.66 -7.26 0.66
N VAL A 14 -11.18 -6.78 1.80
CA VAL A 14 -12.46 -7.26 2.36
C VAL A 14 -13.62 -6.98 1.40
N ILE A 15 -13.68 -5.79 0.80
CA ILE A 15 -14.71 -5.44 -0.19
C ILE A 15 -14.57 -6.30 -1.45
N ILE A 16 -13.33 -6.52 -1.93
CA ILE A 16 -13.07 -7.36 -3.10
C ILE A 16 -13.56 -8.79 -2.84
N ILE A 17 -13.15 -9.41 -1.72
CA ILE A 17 -13.55 -10.77 -1.36
C ILE A 17 -15.07 -10.86 -1.18
N GLY A 18 -15.68 -9.91 -0.47
CA GLY A 18 -17.13 -9.87 -0.26
C GLY A 18 -17.91 -9.74 -1.57
N SER A 19 -17.43 -8.90 -2.50
CA SER A 19 -18.04 -8.72 -3.81
C SER A 19 -17.89 -9.98 -4.68
N THR A 20 -16.72 -10.64 -4.64
CA THR A 20 -16.48 -11.90 -5.34
C THR A 20 -17.39 -13.01 -4.83
N ILE A 21 -17.56 -13.13 -3.50
CA ILE A 21 -18.49 -14.10 -2.90
C ILE A 21 -19.92 -13.80 -3.32
N TYR A 22 -20.33 -12.53 -3.34
CA TYR A 22 -21.67 -12.14 -3.79
C TYR A 22 -21.91 -12.48 -5.27
N LEU A 23 -20.94 -12.20 -6.15
CA LEU A 23 -21.04 -12.53 -7.58
C LEU A 23 -21.07 -14.04 -7.82
N THR A 24 -20.26 -14.80 -7.07
CA THR A 24 -20.16 -16.26 -7.23
C THR A 24 -21.23 -17.03 -6.46
N ARG A 25 -22.15 -16.34 -5.76
CA ARG A 25 -23.18 -16.95 -4.91
C ARG A 25 -24.11 -17.91 -5.67
N SER A 26 -24.45 -17.58 -6.91
CA SER A 26 -25.33 -18.41 -7.75
C SER A 26 -24.56 -19.40 -8.61
N TRP A 27 -23.23 -19.38 -8.56
CA TRP A 27 -22.38 -20.23 -9.40
C TRP A 27 -22.13 -21.56 -8.71
N SER A 28 -21.97 -22.62 -9.50
CA SER A 28 -21.52 -23.90 -8.94
C SER A 28 -20.12 -23.72 -8.34
N PRO A 29 -19.89 -24.07 -7.07
CA PRO A 29 -18.59 -23.92 -6.41
C PRO A 29 -17.50 -24.77 -7.06
N VAL A 30 -17.89 -25.79 -7.83
CA VAL A 30 -17.00 -26.71 -8.56
C VAL A 30 -16.78 -26.28 -10.01
N SER A 31 -17.44 -25.21 -10.46
CA SER A 31 -17.23 -24.68 -11.80
C SER A 31 -15.83 -24.08 -11.93
N VAL A 32 -15.16 -24.39 -13.04
CA VAL A 32 -13.85 -23.81 -13.39
C VAL A 32 -13.90 -22.27 -13.33
N GLY A 33 -15.02 -21.67 -13.75
CA GLY A 33 -15.22 -20.22 -13.68
C GLY A 33 -15.10 -19.70 -12.25
N THR A 34 -15.76 -20.35 -11.29
CA THR A 34 -15.72 -19.96 -9.87
C THR A 34 -14.31 -20.07 -9.29
N ILE A 35 -13.61 -21.17 -9.59
CA ILE A 35 -12.24 -21.43 -9.10
C ILE A 35 -11.29 -20.35 -9.63
N VAL A 36 -11.37 -20.04 -10.92
CA VAL A 36 -10.53 -19.00 -11.56
C VAL A 36 -10.86 -17.63 -10.99
N THR A 37 -12.13 -17.28 -10.81
CA THR A 37 -12.53 -15.99 -10.22
C THR A 37 -12.02 -15.85 -8.78
N TRP A 38 -12.10 -16.91 -7.98
CA TRP A 38 -11.56 -16.92 -6.62
C TRP A 38 -10.05 -16.78 -6.59
N PHE A 39 -9.35 -17.49 -7.49
CA PHE A 39 -7.90 -17.37 -7.62
C PHE A 39 -7.48 -15.95 -8.00
N ILE A 40 -8.15 -15.34 -8.98
CA ILE A 40 -7.89 -13.95 -9.38
C ILE A 40 -8.15 -12.99 -8.22
N ALA A 41 -9.28 -13.13 -7.51
CA ALA A 41 -9.59 -12.28 -6.36
C ALA A 41 -8.50 -12.38 -5.27
N TRP A 42 -7.97 -13.59 -5.04
CA TRP A 42 -6.88 -13.80 -4.09
C TRP A 42 -5.56 -13.18 -4.55
N VAL A 43 -5.17 -13.36 -5.82
CA VAL A 43 -3.97 -12.76 -6.41
C VAL A 43 -4.06 -11.23 -6.38
N VAL A 44 -5.20 -10.66 -6.77
CA VAL A 44 -5.43 -9.21 -6.74
C VAL A 44 -5.34 -8.68 -5.31
N SER A 45 -5.92 -9.38 -4.33
CA SER A 45 -5.81 -9.02 -2.92
C SER A 45 -4.35 -8.97 -2.45
N MET A 46 -3.55 -10.01 -2.76
CA MET A 46 -2.13 -10.04 -2.40
C MET A 46 -1.29 -8.98 -3.13
N ALA A 47 -1.58 -8.73 -4.41
CA ALA A 47 -0.90 -7.70 -5.18
C ALA A 47 -1.18 -6.30 -4.62
N LEU A 48 -2.42 -6.02 -4.23
CA LEU A 48 -2.81 -4.75 -3.62
C LEU A 48 -2.09 -4.52 -2.28
N VAL A 49 -2.04 -5.55 -1.43
CA VAL A 49 -1.29 -5.49 -0.16
C VAL A 49 0.20 -5.28 -0.44
N THR A 50 0.79 -5.97 -1.41
CA THR A 50 2.20 -5.83 -1.77
C THR A 50 2.53 -4.43 -2.29
N ILE A 51 1.75 -3.90 -3.24
CA ILE A 51 1.95 -2.54 -3.79
C ILE A 51 1.83 -1.52 -2.67
N LEU A 52 0.84 -1.69 -1.80
CA LEU A 52 0.61 -0.75 -0.71
C LEU A 52 1.71 -0.84 0.33
N TYR A 53 2.21 -2.05 0.62
CA TYR A 53 3.38 -2.25 1.48
C TYR A 53 4.64 -1.61 0.89
N VAL A 54 4.90 -1.77 -0.41
CA VAL A 54 6.03 -1.12 -1.10
C VAL A 54 5.86 0.40 -1.12
N LYS A 55 4.65 0.91 -1.30
CA LYS A 55 4.35 2.36 -1.28
C LYS A 55 4.44 2.95 0.14
N LEU A 56 4.16 2.15 1.16
CA LEU A 56 4.23 2.54 2.57
C LEU A 56 5.60 2.28 3.20
N MET A 57 6.42 1.42 2.55
CA MET A 57 7.82 1.27 2.88
C MET A 57 8.42 2.66 2.76
N PRO A 58 8.86 3.25 3.88
CA PRO A 58 9.42 4.58 3.84
C PRO A 58 10.55 4.51 2.82
N ARG A 59 10.57 5.45 1.89
CA ARG A 59 11.76 5.76 1.12
C ARG A 59 12.82 6.20 2.13
N ASN A 60 13.45 5.24 2.80
CA ASN A 60 14.68 5.38 3.52
C ASN A 60 15.79 5.51 2.48
N GLN A 61 15.73 6.60 1.73
CA GLN A 61 16.81 7.14 0.92
C GLN A 61 16.59 8.65 0.82
N SER A 62 17.40 9.33 1.65
CA SER A 62 17.85 10.71 1.54
C SER A 62 16.79 11.80 1.56
N SER A 63 16.17 12.01 2.72
CA SER A 63 16.04 13.38 3.21
C SER A 63 17.36 13.73 3.91
N ASP A 64 18.40 14.02 3.13
CA ASP A 64 19.54 14.84 3.56
C ASP A 64 19.08 16.31 3.69
N ASP A 65 17.91 16.53 4.31
CA ASP A 65 17.46 17.86 4.74
C ASP A 65 18.13 18.22 6.08
N SER A 66 19.42 17.93 6.19
CA SER A 66 20.25 18.29 7.36
C SER A 66 21.55 18.99 6.97
N GLU A 67 21.83 19.22 5.69
CA GLU A 67 23.07 19.89 5.26
C GLU A 67 22.92 21.38 4.87
N ASN A 68 21.69 21.90 4.76
CA ASN A 68 21.48 23.32 4.46
C ASN A 68 21.52 24.26 5.67
N GLU A 69 21.33 23.76 6.90
CA GLU A 69 21.41 24.62 8.10
C GLU A 69 22.81 24.68 8.74
N ALA A 70 23.69 23.71 8.44
CA ALA A 70 25.05 23.69 8.99
C ALA A 70 26.03 24.60 8.23
N THR A 71 25.76 24.88 6.94
CA THR A 71 26.69 25.65 6.09
C THR A 71 26.42 27.15 6.17
N GLN A 72 25.16 27.58 6.36
CA GLN A 72 24.81 29.00 6.49
C GLN A 72 25.30 29.60 7.82
N ASN A 73 25.32 28.82 8.90
CA ASN A 73 25.83 29.28 10.20
C ASN A 73 27.37 29.36 10.27
N LYS A 74 28.09 28.81 9.28
CA LYS A 74 29.56 28.82 9.23
C LYS A 74 30.12 29.99 8.41
N GLU A 75 29.33 30.58 7.51
CA GLU A 75 29.72 31.77 6.75
C GLU A 75 29.42 33.08 7.49
N ASP A 76 28.39 33.12 8.34
CA ASP A 76 28.02 34.34 9.08
C ASP A 76 28.96 34.62 10.27
N GLY A 77 29.59 33.58 10.84
CA GLY A 77 30.57 33.70 11.93
C GLY A 77 32.02 33.94 11.49
N LYS A 78 32.28 34.14 10.18
CA LYS A 78 33.64 34.34 9.64
C LYS A 78 33.88 35.77 9.10
N ARG A 79 32.92 36.67 9.31
CA ARG A 79 32.99 38.09 8.91
C ARG A 79 32.93 39.04 10.11
N GLU A 80 33.40 38.59 11.27
CA GLU A 80 33.71 39.45 12.43
C GLU A 80 35.21 39.41 12.73
#